data_AF-A0A329WKA4-F1
#
_entry.id   AF-A0A329WKA4-F1
#
_cell.length_a   1.000
_cell.length_b   1.000
_cell.length_c   1.000
_cell.angle_alpha   90.00
_cell.angle_beta   90.00
_cell.angle_gamma   90.00
#
_symmetry.space_group_name_H-M   'P 1'
#
loop_
_entity.id
_entity.type
_entity.pdbx_description
1 polymer ?
#
loop_
_entity_poly.entity_id
_entity_poly.type
_entity_poly.pdbx_seq_one_letter_code
_entity_poly.pdbx_strand_id
1 'polypeptide(L)' 'MKIFITDEQKAELEHLHHTCRDKRECDRIKAVLLASEGWSSVMIAQALRLHETTVNRHISDYLNHRK' A
#
# COMPACT_ATOMS: atom_id res chain seq x y z
N MET A 1 2.94 0.28 -11.59
CA MET A 1 4.30 0.36 -11.01
C MET A 1 4.41 -0.81 -10.06
N LYS A 2 5.45 -1.64 -10.18
CA LYS A 2 5.69 -2.72 -9.23
C LYS A 2 6.77 -2.28 -8.26
N ILE A 3 6.45 -2.29 -6.97
CA ILE A 3 7.45 -2.05 -5.91
C ILE A 3 7.94 -3.40 -5.39
N PHE A 4 9.14 -3.44 -4.84
CA PHE A 4 9.69 -4.64 -4.23
C PHE A 4 9.75 -4.41 -2.72
N ILE A 5 9.10 -5.31 -1.98
CA ILE A 5 9.18 -5.42 -0.52
C ILE A 5 9.60 -6.85 -0.18
N THR A 6 10.27 -7.06 0.94
CA THR A 6 10.65 -8.42 1.39
C THR A 6 9.44 -9.16 1.93
N ASP A 7 9.54 -10.49 2.03
CA ASP A 7 8.47 -11.31 2.60
C ASP A 7 8.18 -10.94 4.07
N GLU A 8 9.22 -10.57 4.83
CA GLU A 8 9.09 -10.07 6.20
C GLU A 8 8.28 -8.76 6.26
N GLN A 9 8.57 -7.83 5.35
CA GLN A 9 7.85 -6.55 5.27
C GLN A 9 6.39 -6.75 4.85
N LYS A 10 6.15 -7.70 3.94
CA LYS A 10 4.79 -8.08 3.53
C LYS A 10 4.02 -8.64 4.73
N ALA A 11 4.61 -9.58 5.47
CA ALA A 11 3.99 -10.17 6.65
C ALA A 11 3.71 -9.14 7.76
N GLU A 12 4.64 -8.20 7.98
CA GLU A 12 4.47 -7.08 8.93
C GLU A 12 3.28 -6.21 8.53
N LEU A 13 3.19 -5.82 7.25
CA LEU A 13 2.07 -5.03 6.72
C LEU A 13 0.73 -5.76 6.86
N GLU A 14 0.69 -7.05 6.56
CA GLU A 14 -0.51 -7.88 6.72
C GLU A 14 -0.96 -7.95 8.18
N HIS A 15 -0.02 -8.10 9.12
CA HIS A 15 -0.30 -8.09 10.55
C HIS A 15 -0.80 -6.71 11.03
N LEU A 16 -0.16 -5.62 10.58
CA LEU A 16 -0.60 -4.26 10.88
C LEU A 16 -2.02 -4.00 10.34
N HIS A 17 -2.31 -4.43 9.12
CA HIS A 17 -3.65 -4.30 8.54
C HIS A 17 -4.70 -5.06 9.35
N HIS A 18 -4.38 -6.27 9.83
CA HIS A 18 -5.31 -7.07 10.63
C HIS A 18 -5.66 -6.41 11.98
N THR A 19 -4.69 -5.72 12.60
CA THR A 19 -4.88 -5.08 13.91
C THR A 19 -5.39 -3.64 13.81
N CYS A 20 -5.20 -2.98 12.66
CA CYS A 20 -5.58 -1.59 12.46
C CYS A 20 -7.10 -1.40 12.35
N ARG A 21 -7.59 -0.35 13.01
CA ARG A 21 -9.00 0.08 12.96
C ARG A 21 -9.21 1.37 12.17
N ASP A 22 -8.14 2.11 11.91
CA ASP A 22 -8.20 3.32 11.09
C ASP A 22 -8.26 2.92 9.62
N LYS A 23 -9.39 3.24 8.98
CA LYS A 23 -9.63 2.94 7.56
C LYS A 23 -8.56 3.57 6.65
N ARG A 24 -8.08 4.77 6.97
CA ARG A 24 -7.07 5.46 6.17
C ARG A 24 -5.73 4.73 6.21
N GLU A 25 -5.39 4.20 7.37
CA GLU A 25 -4.17 3.42 7.55
C GLU A 25 -4.28 2.05 6.86
N CYS A 26 -5.44 1.40 6.94
CA CYS A 26 -5.70 0.19 6.17
C CYS A 26 -5.56 0.41 4.66
N ASP A 27 -6.05 1.53 4.13
CA ASP A 27 -5.94 1.83 2.70
C ASP A 27 -4.50 2.14 2.27
N ARG A 28 -3.71 2.79 3.13
CA ARG A 28 -2.25 2.95 2.91
C ARG A 28 -1.56 1.60 2.80
N ILE A 29 -1.83 0.70 3.75
CA ILE A 29 -1.22 -0.63 3.77
C ILE A 29 -1.61 -1.44 2.52
N LYS A 30 -2.91 -1.45 2.18
CA LYS A 30 -3.40 -2.14 0.97
C LYS A 30 -2.76 -1.61 -0.30
N ALA A 31 -2.57 -0.28 -0.41
CA ALA A 31 -1.93 0.31 -1.58
C ALA A 31 -0.51 -0.22 -1.78
N VAL A 32 0.26 -0.38 -0.70
CA VAL A 32 1.63 -0.94 -0.75
C VAL A 32 1.60 -2.42 -1.11
N LEU A 33 0.75 -3.23 -0.46
CA LEU A 33 0.61 -4.66 -0.74
C LEU A 33 0.23 -4.92 -2.20
N LEU A 34 -0.83 -4.29 -2.70
CA LEU A 34 -1.28 -4.45 -4.08
C LEU A 34 -0.24 -3.97 -5.10
N ALA A 35 0.49 -2.89 -4.80
CA ALA A 35 1.57 -2.42 -5.66
C ALA A 35 2.74 -3.44 -5.72
N SER A 36 3.05 -4.11 -4.60
CA SER A 36 4.05 -5.18 -4.56
C SER A 36 3.63 -6.42 -5.37
N GLU A 37 2.32 -6.68 -5.41
CA GLU A 37 1.69 -7.74 -6.20
C GLU A 37 1.60 -7.40 -7.70
N GLY A 38 2.01 -6.19 -8.08
CA GLY A 38 2.11 -5.75 -9.47
C GLY A 38 0.86 -5.04 -9.99
N TRP A 39 -0.09 -4.67 -9.13
CA TRP A 39 -1.23 -3.88 -9.54
C TRP A 39 -0.80 -2.47 -9.97
N SER A 40 -1.46 -1.91 -10.98
CA SER A 40 -1.23 -0.52 -11.37
C SER A 40 -1.86 0.45 -10.36
N SER A 41 -1.30 1.66 -10.25
CA SER A 41 -1.86 2.74 -9.43
C SER A 41 -3.34 2.99 -9.74
N VAL A 42 -3.72 2.94 -11.01
CA VAL A 42 -5.10 3.06 -11.49
C VAL A 42 -5.98 1.92 -10.98
N MET A 43 -5.52 0.67 -11.06
CA MET A 43 -6.28 -0.49 -10.56
C MET A 43 -6.48 -0.41 -9.05
N ILE A 44 -5.44 -0.03 -8.30
CA ILE A 44 -5.50 0.13 -6.85
C ILE A 44 -6.46 1.28 -6.49
N ALA A 45 -6.37 2.41 -7.18
CA ALA A 45 -7.24 3.56 -6.99
C ALA A 45 -8.71 3.19 -7.20
N GLN A 46 -8.99 2.43 -8.25
CA GLN A 46 -10.33 1.91 -8.53
C GLN A 46 -10.81 0.94 -7.43
N ALA A 47 -9.96 0.01 -6.97
CA ALA A 47 -10.30 -0.99 -5.97
C ALA A 47 -10.56 -0.37 -4.59
N LEU A 48 -9.74 0.60 -4.18
CA LEU A 48 -9.84 1.30 -2.90
C LEU A 48 -10.78 2.51 -2.93
N ARG A 49 -11.31 2.88 -4.10
CA ARG A 49 -12.13 4.09 -4.32
C ARG A 49 -11.41 5.38 -3.87
N LEU A 50 -10.14 5.47 -4.22
CA LEU A 50 -9.29 6.62 -3.96
C LEU A 50 -8.88 7.29 -5.28
N HIS A 51 -8.44 8.55 -5.21
CA HIS A 51 -7.80 9.18 -6.36
C HIS A 51 -6.41 8.58 -6.59
N GLU A 52 -6.00 8.42 -7.85
CA GLU A 52 -4.72 7.80 -8.20
C GLU A 52 -3.52 8.51 -7.55
N THR A 53 -3.55 9.84 -7.49
CA THR A 53 -2.49 10.61 -6.82
C THR A 53 -2.36 10.30 -5.33
N THR A 54 -3.47 9.91 -4.67
CA THR A 54 -3.44 9.51 -3.26
C THR A 54 -2.77 8.15 -3.09
N VAL A 55 -3.05 7.20 -3.98
CA VAL A 55 -2.37 5.90 -4.03
C VAL A 55 -0.87 6.07 -4.27
N ASN A 56 -0.50 6.88 -5.26
CA ASN A 56 0.90 7.17 -5.57
C ASN A 56 1.63 7.79 -4.36
N ARG A 57 0.97 8.70 -3.65
CA ARG A 57 1.51 9.27 -2.42
C ARG A 57 1.71 8.21 -1.34
N HIS A 58 0.74 7.34 -1.08
CA HIS A 58 0.88 6.28 -0.07
C HIS A 58 2.05 5.34 -0.36
N ILE A 59 2.22 4.94 -1.63
CA ILE A 59 3.35 4.12 -2.06
C ILE A 59 4.67 4.88 -1.87
N SER A 60 4.73 6.14 -2.30
CA SER A 60 5.92 7.00 -2.16
C SER A 60 6.29 7.23 -0.69
N ASP A 61 5.32 7.51 0.17
CA ASP A 61 5.52 7.74 1.60
C ASP A 61 6.14 6.50 2.26
N TYR A 62 5.63 5.30 1.94
CA TYR A 62 6.18 4.03 2.43
C TYR A 62 7.63 3.81 2.00
N LEU A 63 7.95 4.07 0.72
CA LEU A 63 9.30 3.90 0.19
C LEU A 63 10.29 4.93 0.76
N ASN A 64 9.84 6.16 1.02
CA ASN A 64 10.69 7.24 1.51
C ASN A 64 10.90 7.20 3.04
N HIS A 65 9.93 6.70 3.81
CA HIS A 65 10.08 6.56 5.27
C HIS A 65 11.05 5.45 5.68
N ARG A 66 11.52 4.63 4.74
CA ARG A 66 12.47 3.52 4.99
C ARG A 66 13.89 3.79 4.45
N LYS A 67 14.23 5.05 4.17
CA LYS A 67 15.62 5.48 3.94
C LYS A 67 16.39 5.65 5.24
#